data_AF-A0A849UF85-F1
#
_entry.id   AF-A0A849UF85-F1
#
_cell.length_a   1.000
_cell.length_b   1.000
_cell.length_c   1.000
_cell.angle_alpha   90.00
_cell.angle_beta   90.00
_cell.angle_gamma   90.00
#
_symmetry.space_group_name_H-M   'P 1'
#
loop_
_entity.id
_entity.type
_entity.pdbx_description
1 polymer ?
#
loop_
_entity_poly.entity_id
_entity_poly.type
_entity_poly.pdbx_seq_one_letter_code
_entity_poly.pdbx_strand_id
1 'polypeptide(L)'
;AIGIARCANLPVRVLSQGQKRRVALARLWLVKSKLWILDEPFAALDVASVEGLAARLGQHLSNGGMAILTTHQDVQVNAVTTQTLRLS
;
A
#
# COMPACT_ATOMS: atom_id res chain seq x y z
N ALA A 1 11.47 0.09 -6.36
CA ALA A 1 11.61 -0.72 -5.12
C ALA A 1 11.27 0.16 -3.92
N ILE A 2 10.59 -0.33 -2.88
CA ILE A 2 10.04 0.50 -1.77
C ILE A 2 11.08 1.00 -0.75
N GLY A 3 12.35 1.14 -1.14
CA GLY A 3 13.38 1.75 -0.28
C GLY A 3 13.79 0.97 0.99
N ILE A 4 13.38 -0.30 1.17
CA ILE A 4 13.71 -1.09 2.38
C ILE A 4 14.92 -2.03 2.23
N ALA A 5 15.55 -2.08 1.06
CA ALA A 5 16.60 -3.07 0.78
C ALA A 5 17.77 -3.02 1.78
N ARG A 6 18.14 -1.82 2.24
CA ARG A 6 19.21 -1.60 3.23
C ARG A 6 18.90 -2.19 4.62
N CYS A 7 17.64 -2.53 4.87
CA CYS A 7 17.16 -3.08 6.13
C CYS A 7 16.85 -4.59 6.03
N ALA A 8 17.14 -5.24 4.91
CA ALA A 8 16.71 -6.61 4.64
C ALA A 8 17.19 -7.64 5.68
N ASN A 9 18.36 -7.42 6.27
CA ASN A 9 18.97 -8.31 7.26
C ASN A 9 18.78 -7.84 8.72
N LEU A 10 18.00 -6.79 8.95
CA LEU A 10 17.76 -6.27 10.30
C LEU A 10 16.52 -6.93 10.93
N PRO A 11 16.54 -7.25 12.24
CA PRO A 11 15.35 -7.69 12.93
C PRO A 11 14.21 -6.65 12.82
N VAL A 12 12.98 -7.09 12.54
CA VAL A 12 11.84 -6.16 12.38
C VAL A 12 11.64 -5.24 13.60
N ARG A 13 11.99 -5.72 14.80
CA ARG A 13 11.89 -4.93 16.05
C ARG A 13 12.73 -3.65 16.05
N VAL A 14 13.85 -3.60 15.31
CA VAL A 14 14.75 -2.43 15.26
C VAL A 14 14.41 -1.45 14.15
N LEU A 15 13.41 -1.78 13.31
CA LEU A 15 12.98 -0.92 12.21
C LEU A 15 12.16 0.26 12.74
N SER A 16 12.33 1.43 12.13
CA SER A 16 11.41 2.56 12.35
C SER A 16 9.99 2.21 11.91
N GLN A 17 8.99 2.93 12.40
CA GLN A 17 7.60 2.66 12.02
C GLN A 17 7.38 2.76 10.50
N GLY A 18 7.99 3.75 9.84
CA GLY A 18 7.95 3.87 8.39
C GLY A 18 8.64 2.70 7.67
N GLN A 19 9.75 2.18 8.20
CA GLN A 19 10.40 0.98 7.66
C GLN A 19 9.53 -0.27 7.82
N LYS A 20 8.91 -0.48 8.99
CA LYS A 20 7.96 -1.58 9.21
C LYS A 20 6.78 -1.51 8.25
N ARG A 21 6.24 -0.31 8.01
CA ARG A 21 5.15 -0.08 7.05
C ARG A 21 5.57 -0.48 5.64
N ARG A 22 6.75 -0.04 5.20
CA ARG A 22 7.30 -0.40 3.88
C ARG A 22 7.61 -1.90 3.75
N VAL A 23 8.00 -2.59 4.83
CA VAL A 23 8.10 -4.06 4.84
C VAL A 23 6.73 -4.72 4.66
N ALA A 24 5.69 -4.23 5.33
CA ALA A 24 4.34 -4.75 5.16
C ALA A 24 3.82 -4.55 3.72
N LEU A 25 4.11 -3.41 3.11
CA LEU A 25 3.79 -3.14 1.70
C LEU A 25 4.60 -4.02 0.74
N ALA A 26 5.89 -4.24 1.01
CA ALA A 26 6.69 -5.19 0.24
C ALA A 26 6.10 -6.60 0.31
N ARG A 27 5.60 -7.02 1.48
CA ARG A 27 4.92 -8.30 1.65
C ARG A 27 3.63 -8.36 0.84
N LEU A 28 2.82 -7.31 0.84
CA LEU A 28 1.60 -7.22 0.02
C LEU A 28 1.92 -7.48 -1.46
N TRP A 29 3.03 -6.94 -1.97
CA TRP A 29 3.43 -7.12 -3.38
C TRP A 29 3.84 -8.55 -3.75
N LEU A 30 4.25 -9.35 -2.76
CA LEU A 30 4.62 -10.75 -2.96
C LEU A 30 3.41 -11.69 -2.87
N VAL A 31 2.30 -11.22 -2.30
CA VAL A 31 1.08 -12.01 -2.15
C VAL A 31 0.30 -12.00 -3.46
N LYS A 32 0.03 -13.20 -3.99
CA LYS A 32 -0.90 -13.40 -5.10
C LYS A 32 -2.32 -13.57 -4.57
N SER A 33 -2.98 -12.46 -4.21
CA SER A 33 -4.40 -12.47 -3.84
C SER A 33 -5.21 -11.58 -4.79
N LYS A 34 -6.43 -12.00 -5.11
CA LYS A 34 -7.35 -11.21 -5.95
C LYS A 34 -7.96 -10.03 -5.22
N LEU A 35 -8.14 -10.13 -3.90
CA LEU A 35 -8.67 -9.08 -3.04
C LEU A 35 -7.60 -8.59 -2.07
N TRP A 36 -7.40 -7.27 -2.03
CA TRP A 36 -6.59 -6.58 -1.04
C TRP A 36 -7.51 -5.83 -0.08
N ILE A 37 -7.30 -6.00 1.22
CA ILE A 37 -7.97 -5.20 2.26
C ILE A 37 -6.86 -4.47 3.00
N LEU A 38 -6.93 -3.14 2.97
CA LEU A 38 -5.85 -2.27 3.41
C LEU A 38 -6.38 -1.24 4.40
N ASP A 39 -5.86 -1.26 5.63
CA ASP A 39 -6.23 -0.29 6.65
C ASP A 39 -5.21 0.86 6.69
N GLU A 40 -5.66 2.07 6.34
CA GLU A 40 -4.85 3.29 6.28
C GLU A 40 -3.51 3.13 5.54
N PRO A 41 -3.46 2.55 4.33
CA PRO A 41 -2.19 2.10 3.76
C PRO A 41 -1.22 3.24 3.40
N PHE A 42 -1.73 4.47 3.30
CA PHE A 42 -0.94 5.68 3.03
C PHE A 42 -0.39 6.38 4.28
N ALA A 43 -0.79 5.95 5.48
CA ALA A 43 -0.35 6.58 6.72
C ALA A 43 1.17 6.45 6.91
N ALA A 44 1.80 7.57 7.30
CA ALA A 44 3.25 7.68 7.56
C ALA A 44 4.16 7.28 6.37
N LEU A 45 3.64 7.36 5.13
CA LEU A 45 4.43 7.24 3.92
C LEU A 45 4.95 8.62 3.47
N ASP A 46 6.16 8.63 2.92
CA ASP A 46 6.66 9.77 2.15
C ASP A 46 6.01 9.80 0.75
N VAL A 47 6.13 10.94 0.06
CA VAL A 47 5.50 11.17 -1.27
C VAL A 47 5.86 10.05 -2.26
N ALA A 48 7.14 9.67 -2.34
CA ALA A 48 7.60 8.62 -3.24
C ALA A 48 6.97 7.24 -2.92
N SER A 49 6.77 6.94 -1.63
CA SER A 49 6.12 5.70 -1.19
C SER A 49 4.61 5.72 -1.47
N VAL A 50 3.94 6.87 -1.35
CA VAL A 50 2.53 7.05 -1.73
C VAL A 50 2.35 6.81 -3.23
N GLU A 51 3.15 7.45 -4.08
CA GLU A 51 3.12 7.26 -5.54
C GLU A 51 3.37 5.80 -5.92
N GLY A 52 4.37 5.17 -5.30
CA GLY A 52 4.68 3.75 -5.53
C GLY A 52 3.54 2.81 -5.13
N LEU A 53 2.83 3.10 -4.05
CA LEU A 53 1.66 2.34 -3.63
C LEU A 53 0.47 2.55 -4.56
N ALA A 54 0.18 3.80 -4.95
CA ALA A 54 -0.91 4.13 -5.88
C ALA A 54 -0.71 3.45 -7.25
N ALA A 55 0.51 3.48 -7.79
CA ALA A 55 0.84 2.79 -9.04
C ALA A 55 0.63 1.27 -8.94
N ARG A 56 1.00 0.67 -7.79
CA ARG A 56 0.82 -0.76 -7.54
C ARG A 56 -0.64 -1.15 -7.39
N LEU A 57 -1.44 -0.32 -6.72
CA LEU A 57 -2.90 -0.49 -6.65
C LEU A 57 -3.51 -0.44 -8.06
N GLY A 58 -3.14 0.56 -8.87
CA GLY A 58 -3.60 0.66 -10.26
C GLY A 58 -3.26 -0.60 -11.08
N GLN A 59 -2.05 -1.12 -10.95
CA GLN A 59 -1.63 -2.36 -11.64
C GLN A 59 -2.40 -3.60 -11.14
N HIS A 60 -2.67 -3.69 -9.84
CA HIS A 60 -3.47 -4.78 -9.27
C HIS A 60 -4.89 -4.77 -9.82
N LEU A 61 -5.51 -3.58 -9.86
CA LEU A 61 -6.87 -3.38 -10.38
C LEU A 61 -6.95 -3.66 -11.89
N SER A 62 -5.97 -3.19 -12.69
CA SER A 62 -5.94 -3.43 -14.13
C SER A 62 -5.76 -4.92 -14.48
N ASN A 63 -5.14 -5.69 -13.59
CA ASN A 63 -4.99 -7.14 -13.73
C ASN A 63 -6.23 -7.94 -13.26
N GLY A 64 -7.37 -7.28 -13.02
CA GLY A 64 -8.61 -7.91 -12.56
C GLY A 64 -8.66 -8.17 -11.06
N GLY A 65 -7.77 -7.52 -10.30
CA GLY A 65 -7.82 -7.50 -8.85
C GLY A 65 -8.85 -6.52 -8.30
N MET A 66 -9.14 -6.65 -7.01
CA MET A 66 -9.99 -5.77 -6.23
C MET A 66 -9.24 -5.28 -5.00
N ALA A 67 -9.50 -4.04 -4.59
CA ALA A 67 -8.97 -3.47 -3.37
C ALA A 67 -10.07 -2.77 -2.57
N ILE A 68 -10.09 -3.00 -1.26
CA ILE A 68 -10.85 -2.25 -0.27
C ILE A 68 -9.82 -1.55 0.61
N LEU A 69 -9.97 -0.23 0.77
CA LEU A 69 -9.05 0.55 1.58
C LEU A 69 -9.78 1.58 2.44
N THR A 70 -9.22 1.85 3.62
CA THR A 70 -9.58 2.98 4.47
C THR A 70 -8.51 4.06 4.33
N THR A 71 -8.92 5.32 4.31
CA THR A 71 -7.99 6.46 4.26
C THR A 71 -8.68 7.72 4.77
N HIS A 72 -7.96 8.52 5.55
CA HIS A 72 -8.32 9.90 5.86
C HIS A 72 -7.79 10.93 4.84
N GLN A 73 -7.03 10.45 3.84
CA GLN A 73 -6.34 11.26 2.84
C GLN A 73 -7.02 11.08 1.47
N ASP A 74 -7.20 12.17 0.73
CA ASP A 74 -7.62 12.09 -0.67
C ASP A 74 -6.44 11.59 -1.52
N VAL A 75 -6.45 10.30 -1.84
CA VAL A 75 -5.47 9.67 -2.72
C VAL A 75 -6.14 9.25 -4.01
N GLN A 76 -5.65 9.78 -5.13
CA GLN A 76 -6.11 9.35 -6.44
C GLN A 76 -5.51 7.99 -6.79
N VAL A 77 -6.38 6.99 -6.92
CA VAL A 77 -6.03 5.66 -7.44
C VAL A 77 -6.75 5.49 -8.77
N ASN A 78 -5.99 5.22 -9.83
CA ASN A 78 -6.57 4.95 -11.15
C ASN A 78 -7.25 3.58 -11.16
N ALA A 79 -8.54 3.57 -10.89
CA ALA A 79 -9.41 2.40 -10.93
C ALA A 79 -10.45 2.55 -12.04
N VAL A 80 -10.84 1.43 -12.67
CA VAL A 80 -11.94 1.42 -13.66
C VAL A 80 -13.28 1.74 -13.01
N THR A 81 -13.46 1.33 -11.75
CA THR A 81 -14.66 1.61 -10.97
C THR A 81 -14.25 1.86 -9.53
N THR A 82 -14.74 2.95 -8.95
CA THR A 82 -14.47 3.35 -7.57
C THR A 82 -15.80 3.53 -6.84
N GLN A 83 -15.95 2.88 -5.69
CA GLN A 83 -17.04 3.14 -4.76
C GLN A 83 -16.45 3.73 -3.48
N THR A 84 -16.92 4.91 -3.11
CA THR A 84 -16.47 5.61 -1.90
C THR A 84 -17.60 5.59 -0.88
N LEU A 85 -17.35 4.97 0.28
CA LEU A 85 -18.25 4.99 1.42
C LEU A 85 -17.73 6.00 2.44
N ARG A 86 -18.54 7.00 2.78
CA ARG A 86 -18.24 7.92 3.89
C ARG A 86 -18.95 7.39 5.13
N LEU A 87 -18.16 7.01 6.12
CA LEU A 87 -18.67 6.59 7.43
C LEU A 87 -18.82 7.85 8.29
N SER A 88 -20.06 8.10 8.75
CA SER A 88 -20.47 9.23 9.58
C SER A 88 -20.28 8.96 11.07
#